data_AF-A0A7Y3I8K6-F1
#
_entry.id   AF-A0A7Y3I8K6-F1
#
_cell.length_a   1.000
_cell.length_b   1.000
_cell.length_c   1.000
_cell.angle_alpha   90.00
_cell.angle_beta   90.00
_cell.angle_gamma   90.00
#
_symmetry.space_group_name_H-M   'P 1'
#
loop_
_entity.id
_entity.type
_entity.pdbx_description
1 polymer ?
#
loop_
_entity_poly.entity_id
_entity_poly.type
_entity_poly.pdbx_seq_one_letter_code
_entity_poly.pdbx_strand_id
1 'polypeptide(L)'
;MDIPRDPKPRKRKRAIQLSIAIGAIVLVTAGLRTLQPAAPSVDSATVWTDTVARGTMIRQVRGPGTLVPQQRRFITAVTAGRVEKLNLLPGTEVEPTTSLMRLSNPDVEVQLLQSQQQLSNATATLIQLRSTLQTQVLTQQGLVAQTRTQHQQAQREYETNRALHERNPELVAANELARTRDAAEELTTRLEIETSRLQVFRESIDEQVRAQEDQVERLRSIVRFNQERLASLEVPAGVGGMVADLPVEEGEWIQSGGTLARIDQPGRLKAEIRIPQTQAQDIAVGQAALIDTRNDTIQGTVTRIDPAVQNGTVTIDVTLPDELPRSARPDLSVDGNVIIDRLDDVVYMGRPAYGQANSRVGIFVLTADGTHAERRNVQLGRSSVNEIEVVEGLSPGDIVILSDMSAWDGHDRVRLRS
;
A
#
# COMPACT_ATOMS: atom_id res chain seq x y z
N MET A 1 -122.34 13.41 -60.55
CA MET A 1 -121.78 13.52 -59.19
C MET A 1 -120.39 12.88 -59.23
N ASP A 2 -119.32 13.66 -59.39
CA ASP A 2 -118.24 13.75 -58.40
C ASP A 2 -117.19 14.78 -58.86
N ILE A 3 -116.61 15.50 -57.90
CA ILE A 3 -115.79 16.70 -58.05
C ILE A 3 -114.31 16.34 -57.77
N PRO A 4 -113.31 16.84 -58.52
CA PRO A 4 -111.90 16.54 -58.25
C PRO A 4 -111.36 17.40 -57.10
N ARG A 5 -110.40 16.87 -56.33
CA ARG A 5 -109.65 17.62 -55.27
C ARG A 5 -108.14 17.54 -55.49
N ASP A 6 -107.51 18.71 -55.42
CA ASP A 6 -106.07 19.01 -55.55
C ASP A 6 -105.24 18.68 -54.27
N PRO A 7 -103.90 18.50 -54.36
CA PRO A 7 -103.04 18.05 -53.26
C PRO A 7 -102.41 19.20 -52.44
N LYS A 8 -102.22 18.98 -51.11
CA LYS A 8 -101.60 19.93 -50.16
C LYS A 8 -100.05 19.80 -50.05
N PRO A 9 -99.28 20.89 -49.82
CA PRO A 9 -97.82 20.87 -49.78
C PRO A 9 -97.25 20.63 -48.36
N ARG A 10 -96.38 19.63 -48.20
CA ARG A 10 -95.85 19.15 -46.89
C ARG A 10 -94.35 19.40 -46.66
N LYS A 11 -93.71 20.36 -47.36
CA LYS A 11 -92.24 20.52 -47.38
C LYS A 11 -91.62 21.64 -46.49
N ARG A 12 -92.39 22.60 -45.95
CA ARG A 12 -91.80 23.80 -45.26
C ARG A 12 -91.48 23.60 -43.75
N LYS A 13 -92.15 22.68 -43.06
CA LYS A 13 -91.91 22.44 -41.60
C LYS A 13 -90.62 21.67 -41.30
N ARG A 14 -90.13 20.83 -42.22
CA ARG A 14 -88.90 20.04 -42.04
C ARG A 14 -87.63 20.91 -42.12
N ALA A 15 -87.64 21.96 -42.94
CA ALA A 15 -86.47 22.83 -43.11
C ALA A 15 -86.16 23.66 -41.85
N ILE A 16 -87.20 24.16 -41.15
CA ILE A 16 -87.03 24.95 -39.92
C ILE A 16 -86.54 24.08 -38.75
N GLN A 17 -87.01 22.84 -38.67
CA GLN A 17 -86.52 21.88 -37.66
C GLN A 17 -85.06 21.50 -37.89
N LEU A 18 -84.60 21.42 -39.14
CA LEU A 18 -83.19 21.18 -39.45
C LEU A 18 -82.28 22.35 -39.05
N SER A 19 -82.70 23.60 -39.27
CA SER A 19 -81.88 24.77 -38.90
C SER A 19 -81.71 24.94 -37.39
N ILE A 20 -82.75 24.62 -36.60
CA ILE A 20 -82.66 24.67 -35.13
C ILE A 20 -81.74 23.55 -34.60
N ALA A 21 -81.83 22.35 -35.20
CA ALA A 21 -80.94 21.25 -34.85
C ALA A 21 -79.47 21.57 -35.14
N ILE A 22 -79.18 22.21 -36.28
CA ILE A 22 -77.81 22.61 -36.64
C ILE A 22 -77.29 23.71 -35.70
N GLY A 23 -78.12 24.72 -35.36
CA GLY A 23 -77.75 25.77 -34.41
C GLY A 23 -77.47 25.23 -33.00
N ALA A 24 -78.27 24.27 -32.53
CA ALA A 24 -78.05 23.58 -31.25
C ALA A 24 -76.75 22.76 -31.27
N ILE A 25 -76.46 22.07 -32.37
CA ILE A 25 -75.20 21.32 -32.53
C ILE A 25 -74.00 22.28 -32.48
N VAL A 26 -74.05 23.43 -33.15
CA VAL A 26 -72.94 24.41 -33.13
C VAL A 26 -72.72 24.99 -31.74
N LEU A 27 -73.79 25.33 -31.00
CA LEU A 27 -73.70 25.83 -29.63
C LEU A 27 -73.16 24.77 -28.66
N VAL A 28 -73.61 23.52 -28.80
CA VAL A 28 -73.10 22.39 -28.00
C VAL A 28 -71.63 22.12 -28.33
N THR A 29 -71.25 22.20 -29.60
CA THR A 29 -69.85 22.00 -30.04
C THR A 29 -68.95 23.14 -29.56
N ALA A 30 -69.43 24.39 -29.58
CA ALA A 30 -68.70 25.54 -29.04
C ALA A 30 -68.57 25.47 -27.51
N GLY A 31 -69.62 25.06 -26.80
CA GLY A 31 -69.60 24.83 -25.35
C GLY A 31 -68.64 23.70 -24.95
N LEU A 32 -68.67 22.58 -25.66
CA LEU A 32 -67.74 21.46 -25.47
C LEU A 32 -66.28 21.84 -25.71
N ARG A 33 -66.01 22.84 -26.56
CA ARG A 33 -64.66 23.34 -26.83
C ARG A 33 -64.06 24.16 -25.67
N THR A 34 -64.90 24.64 -24.74
CA THR A 34 -64.46 25.37 -23.54
C THR A 34 -64.20 24.47 -22.33
N LEU A 35 -64.64 23.21 -22.37
CA LEU A 35 -64.29 22.21 -21.36
C LEU A 35 -62.86 21.74 -21.60
N GLN A 36 -61.96 22.14 -20.69
CA GLN A 36 -60.58 21.68 -20.68
C GLN A 36 -60.54 20.14 -20.57
N PRO A 37 -59.59 19.46 -21.24
CA PRO A 37 -59.48 18.01 -21.21
C PRO A 37 -59.43 17.48 -19.77
N ALA A 38 -60.14 16.39 -19.49
CA ALA A 38 -60.09 15.76 -18.17
C ALA A 38 -58.65 15.35 -17.85
N ALA A 39 -58.09 15.92 -16.78
CA ALA A 39 -56.75 15.58 -16.32
C ALA A 39 -56.69 14.07 -16.00
N PRO A 40 -55.65 13.35 -16.48
CA PRO A 40 -55.47 11.95 -16.14
C PRO A 40 -55.35 11.79 -14.62
N SER A 41 -55.90 10.69 -14.09
CA SER A 41 -55.88 10.40 -12.66
C SER A 41 -54.67 9.56 -12.29
N VAL A 42 -53.94 9.96 -11.26
CA VAL A 42 -52.86 9.18 -10.64
C VAL A 42 -53.29 8.80 -9.22
N ASP A 43 -53.02 7.55 -8.86
CA ASP A 43 -53.27 7.06 -7.51
C ASP A 43 -52.30 7.71 -6.53
N SER A 44 -52.83 8.46 -5.56
CA SER A 44 -52.05 9.17 -4.55
C SER A 44 -51.19 8.24 -3.69
N ALA A 45 -51.55 6.96 -3.54
CA ALA A 45 -50.78 5.98 -2.78
C ALA A 45 -49.48 5.53 -3.49
N THR A 46 -49.37 5.75 -4.80
CA THR A 46 -48.20 5.37 -5.61
C THR A 46 -47.19 6.50 -5.75
N VAL A 47 -47.50 7.66 -5.18
CA VAL A 47 -46.74 8.89 -5.35
C VAL A 47 -46.01 9.27 -4.07
N TRP A 48 -44.70 9.31 -4.14
CA TRP A 48 -43.86 9.86 -3.08
C TRP A 48 -43.85 11.38 -3.21
N THR A 49 -44.26 12.07 -2.15
CA THR A 49 -44.25 13.52 -2.08
C THR A 49 -43.22 13.99 -1.06
N ASP A 50 -42.70 15.18 -1.29
CA ASP A 50 -41.84 15.88 -0.34
C ASP A 50 -42.20 17.36 -0.28
N THR A 51 -41.81 18.04 0.78
CA THR A 51 -42.06 19.49 0.94
C THR A 51 -40.77 20.25 0.73
N VAL A 52 -40.80 21.24 -0.16
CA VAL A 52 -39.66 22.11 -0.43
C VAL A 52 -39.32 22.89 0.83
N ALA A 53 -38.09 22.72 1.31
CA ALA A 53 -37.60 23.37 2.51
C ALA A 53 -36.55 24.42 2.16
N ARG A 54 -36.36 25.39 3.06
CA ARG A 54 -35.22 26.30 3.03
C ARG A 54 -34.38 26.06 4.27
N GLY A 55 -33.08 25.86 4.10
CA GLY A 55 -32.19 25.61 5.22
C GLY A 55 -30.79 25.23 4.78
N THR A 56 -30.05 24.59 5.69
CA THR A 56 -28.72 24.08 5.40
C THR A 56 -28.81 22.71 4.72
N MET A 57 -28.35 22.63 3.47
CA MET A 57 -28.23 21.38 2.72
C MET A 57 -26.80 20.86 2.77
N ILE A 58 -26.62 19.59 3.13
CA ILE A 58 -25.30 18.96 3.16
C ILE A 58 -25.10 18.18 1.87
N ARG A 59 -24.09 18.58 1.08
CA ARG A 59 -23.71 17.85 -0.11
C ARG A 59 -22.78 16.70 0.28
N GLN A 60 -23.26 15.49 0.09
CA GLN A 60 -22.51 14.26 0.36
C GLN A 60 -22.36 13.43 -0.90
N VAL A 61 -21.30 12.64 -0.92
CA VAL A 61 -21.08 11.60 -1.93
C VAL A 61 -20.91 10.27 -1.23
N ARG A 62 -21.62 9.26 -1.73
CA ARG A 62 -21.65 7.91 -1.17
C ARG A 62 -20.95 6.94 -2.09
N GLY A 63 -20.19 6.02 -1.51
CA GLY A 63 -19.77 4.82 -2.22
C GLY A 63 -19.41 3.67 -1.29
N PRO A 64 -19.40 2.45 -1.85
CA PRO A 64 -19.02 1.27 -1.11
C PRO A 64 -17.51 1.26 -0.87
N GLY A 65 -17.10 0.79 0.30
CA GLY A 65 -15.72 0.68 0.71
C GLY A 65 -15.43 -0.54 1.55
N THR A 66 -14.17 -0.66 1.97
CA THR A 66 -13.69 -1.71 2.85
C THR A 66 -12.76 -1.13 3.91
N LEU A 67 -12.84 -1.64 5.14
CA LEU A 67 -11.86 -1.33 6.17
C LEU A 67 -10.59 -2.14 5.91
N VAL A 68 -9.46 -1.45 5.75
CA VAL A 68 -8.16 -2.09 5.55
C VAL A 68 -7.17 -1.63 6.61
N PRO A 69 -6.22 -2.49 7.02
CA PRO A 69 -5.14 -2.07 7.91
C PRO A 69 -4.29 -0.98 7.29
N GLN A 70 -3.93 0.02 8.09
CA GLN A 70 -3.08 1.13 7.65
C GLN A 70 -1.67 0.64 7.30
N GLN A 71 -1.18 -0.38 8.01
CA GLN A 71 0.11 -1.01 7.76
C GLN A 71 -0.09 -2.51 7.56
N ARG A 72 0.36 -2.99 6.40
CA ARG A 72 0.43 -4.41 6.04
C ARG A 72 1.88 -4.75 5.74
N ARG A 73 2.34 -5.89 6.22
CA ARG A 73 3.68 -6.40 5.96
C ARG A 73 3.60 -7.79 5.35
N PHE A 74 4.22 -7.93 4.19
CA PHE A 74 4.42 -9.23 3.56
C PHE A 74 5.72 -9.82 4.10
N ILE A 75 5.63 -11.05 4.60
CA ILE A 75 6.77 -11.85 4.98
C ILE A 75 7.10 -12.74 3.80
N THR A 76 8.31 -12.59 3.28
CA THR A 76 8.78 -13.29 2.09
C THR A 76 9.92 -14.24 2.43
N ALA A 77 10.02 -15.34 1.69
CA ALA A 77 11.12 -16.28 1.84
C ALA A 77 12.44 -15.63 1.45
N VAL A 78 13.40 -15.54 2.37
CA VAL A 78 14.75 -15.07 2.04
C VAL A 78 15.50 -16.13 1.23
N THR A 79 15.37 -17.39 1.64
CA THR A 79 15.96 -18.53 0.95
C THR A 79 14.86 -19.47 0.46
N ALA A 80 15.07 -20.07 -0.72
CA ALA A 80 14.15 -21.08 -1.23
C ALA A 80 14.16 -22.31 -0.32
N GLY A 81 13.02 -22.97 -0.16
CA GLY A 81 12.91 -24.17 0.65
C GLY A 81 11.51 -24.76 0.64
N ARG A 82 11.39 -25.99 1.14
CA ARG A 82 10.11 -26.67 1.32
C ARG A 82 9.51 -26.31 2.67
N VAL A 83 8.23 -25.95 2.71
CA VAL A 83 7.49 -25.75 3.96
C VAL A 83 7.43 -27.09 4.70
N GLU A 84 8.15 -27.19 5.81
CA GLU A 84 8.18 -28.41 6.63
C GLU A 84 7.00 -28.42 7.60
N LYS A 85 6.71 -27.27 8.21
CA LYS A 85 5.64 -27.13 9.19
C LYS A 85 5.13 -25.71 9.30
N LEU A 86 3.81 -25.56 9.39
CA LEU A 86 3.14 -24.32 9.78
C LEU A 86 2.92 -24.34 11.29
N ASN A 87 3.47 -23.37 12.01
CA ASN A 87 3.34 -23.32 13.47
C ASN A 87 2.06 -22.62 13.93
N LEU A 88 1.44 -21.83 13.05
CA LEU A 88 0.31 -20.96 13.36
C LEU A 88 -0.73 -20.99 12.24
N LEU A 89 -1.96 -20.63 12.61
CA LEU A 89 -3.07 -20.46 11.68
C LEU A 89 -3.41 -18.96 11.52
N PRO A 90 -4.02 -18.57 10.38
CA PRO A 90 -4.53 -17.22 10.19
C PRO A 90 -5.48 -16.79 11.31
N GLY A 91 -5.44 -15.50 11.67
CA GLY A 91 -6.19 -14.90 12.77
C GLY A 91 -5.46 -14.91 14.12
N THR A 92 -4.27 -15.52 14.21
CA THR A 92 -3.48 -15.53 15.44
C THR A 92 -2.67 -14.23 15.59
N GLU A 93 -2.59 -13.70 16.82
CA GLU A 93 -1.72 -12.56 17.16
C GLU A 93 -0.29 -13.03 17.37
N VAL A 94 0.67 -12.28 16.83
CA VAL A 94 2.09 -12.62 16.82
C VAL A 94 2.94 -11.45 17.26
N GLU A 95 4.04 -11.77 17.94
CA GLU A 95 5.13 -10.84 18.24
C GLU A 95 6.22 -10.93 17.16
N PRO A 96 7.11 -9.93 17.02
CA PRO A 96 8.16 -9.94 16.01
C PRO A 96 9.04 -11.21 15.98
N THR A 97 9.22 -11.87 17.12
CA THR A 97 10.06 -13.07 17.26
C THR A 97 9.28 -14.37 17.13
N THR A 98 7.95 -14.33 16.97
CA THR A 98 7.14 -15.53 16.86
C THR A 98 7.43 -16.25 15.54
N SER A 99 7.81 -17.53 15.62
CA SER A 99 8.09 -18.39 14.47
C SER A 99 6.77 -18.78 13.77
N LEU A 100 6.57 -18.32 12.54
CA LEU A 100 5.36 -18.59 11.75
C LEU A 100 5.38 -19.99 11.16
N MET A 101 6.53 -20.39 10.61
CA MET A 101 6.72 -21.64 9.91
C MET A 101 8.20 -22.01 9.87
N ARG A 102 8.46 -23.29 9.58
CA ARG A 102 9.79 -23.81 9.31
C ARG A 102 9.88 -24.26 7.87
N LEU A 103 10.91 -23.80 7.17
CA LEU A 103 11.33 -24.27 5.88
C LEU A 103 12.47 -25.28 6.04
N SER A 104 12.59 -26.18 5.07
CA SER A 104 13.68 -27.14 4.97
C SER A 104 14.36 -27.00 3.62
N ASN A 105 15.69 -26.93 3.61
CA ASN A 105 16.48 -26.96 2.38
C ASN A 105 17.83 -27.67 2.63
N PRO A 106 17.98 -28.92 2.18
CA PRO A 106 19.22 -29.68 2.40
C PRO A 106 20.44 -29.06 1.70
N ASP A 107 20.24 -28.33 0.61
CA ASP A 107 21.35 -27.69 -0.11
C ASP A 107 22.00 -26.58 0.73
N VAL A 108 21.21 -25.85 1.53
CA VAL A 108 21.70 -24.80 2.44
C VAL A 108 22.52 -25.41 3.58
N GLU A 109 22.05 -26.54 4.14
CA GLU A 109 22.78 -27.28 5.17
C GLU A 109 24.11 -27.82 4.64
N VAL A 110 24.11 -28.44 3.45
CA VAL A 110 25.32 -28.93 2.80
C VAL A 110 26.29 -27.79 2.49
N GLN A 111 25.80 -26.65 2.00
CA GLN A 111 26.63 -25.48 1.72
C GLN A 111 27.26 -24.90 3.00
N LEU A 112 26.52 -24.86 4.10
CA LEU A 112 27.07 -24.47 5.39
C LEU A 112 28.18 -25.42 5.83
N LEU A 113 27.93 -26.73 5.80
CA LEU A 113 28.92 -27.75 6.17
C LEU A 113 30.21 -27.63 5.32
N GLN A 114 30.07 -27.46 4.01
CA GLN A 114 31.21 -27.26 3.11
C GLN A 114 32.02 -26.00 3.46
N SER A 115 31.35 -24.88 3.74
CA SER A 115 32.03 -23.64 4.13
C SER A 115 32.75 -23.77 5.48
N GLN A 116 32.17 -24.50 6.44
CA GLN A 116 32.80 -24.79 7.72
C GLN A 116 34.06 -25.65 7.55
N GLN A 117 34.02 -26.66 6.67
CA GLN A 117 35.20 -27.48 6.37
C GLN A 117 36.31 -26.64 5.72
N GLN A 118 35.98 -25.75 4.79
CA GLN A 118 36.95 -24.84 4.18
C GLN A 118 37.61 -23.93 5.20
N LEU A 119 36.83 -23.35 6.12
CA LEU A 119 37.35 -22.54 7.22
C LEU A 119 38.26 -23.35 8.15
N SER A 120 37.84 -24.57 8.51
CA SER A 120 38.64 -25.49 9.34
C SER A 120 39.99 -25.79 8.68
N ASN A 121 39.99 -26.14 7.39
CA ASN A 121 41.21 -26.40 6.62
C ASN A 121 42.13 -25.18 6.59
N ALA A 122 41.59 -23.99 6.28
CA ALA A 122 42.39 -22.76 6.23
C ALA A 122 43.00 -22.39 7.60
N THR A 123 42.26 -22.66 8.67
CA THR A 123 42.73 -22.45 10.05
C THR A 123 43.87 -23.43 10.38
N ALA A 124 43.74 -24.70 9.99
CA ALA A 124 44.82 -25.68 10.15
C ALA A 124 46.07 -25.29 9.36
N THR A 125 45.90 -24.79 8.12
CA THR A 125 47.02 -24.26 7.31
C THR A 125 47.70 -23.07 7.99
N LEU A 126 46.95 -22.14 8.59
CA LEU A 126 47.53 -21.02 9.34
C LEU A 126 48.36 -21.49 10.54
N ILE A 127 47.88 -22.48 11.30
CA ILE A 127 48.61 -23.05 12.44
C ILE A 127 49.90 -23.71 11.95
N GLN A 128 49.84 -24.51 10.89
CA GLN A 128 51.00 -25.17 10.30
C GLN A 128 52.02 -24.16 9.77
N LEU A 129 51.56 -23.09 9.12
CA LEU A 129 52.41 -22.01 8.61
C LEU A 129 53.16 -21.34 9.77
N ARG A 130 52.45 -20.93 10.83
CA ARG A 130 53.06 -20.30 12.00
C ARG A 130 54.12 -21.18 12.65
N SER A 131 53.84 -22.47 12.83
CA SER A 131 54.79 -23.44 13.40
C SER A 131 56.05 -23.60 12.53
N THR A 132 55.85 -23.65 11.21
CA THR A 132 56.95 -23.76 10.23
C THR A 132 57.83 -22.51 10.25
N LEU A 133 57.22 -21.32 10.19
CA LEU A 133 57.92 -20.03 10.23
C LEU A 133 58.65 -19.83 11.56
N GLN A 134 58.05 -20.21 12.68
CA GLN A 134 58.69 -20.17 14.00
C GLN A 134 59.95 -21.03 14.04
N THR A 135 59.89 -22.25 13.50
CA THR A 135 61.05 -23.14 13.41
C THR A 135 62.16 -22.52 12.57
N GLN A 136 61.81 -21.93 11.41
CA GLN A 136 62.78 -21.25 10.54
C GLN A 136 63.42 -20.03 11.22
N VAL A 137 62.67 -19.26 12.01
CA VAL A 137 63.21 -18.15 12.80
C VAL A 137 64.24 -18.64 13.81
N LEU A 138 63.95 -19.74 14.52
CA LEU A 138 64.89 -20.31 15.49
C LEU A 138 66.19 -20.78 14.82
N THR A 139 66.10 -21.41 13.64
CA THR A 139 67.28 -21.78 12.85
C THR A 139 68.12 -20.56 12.46
N GLN A 140 67.49 -19.50 11.94
CA GLN A 140 68.20 -18.27 11.56
C GLN A 140 68.80 -17.54 12.78
N GLN A 141 68.12 -17.55 13.92
CA GLN A 141 68.66 -17.03 15.18
C GLN A 141 69.90 -17.82 15.65
N GLY A 142 69.87 -19.14 15.50
CA GLY A 142 71.02 -20.01 15.76
C GLY A 142 72.24 -19.63 14.90
N LEU A 143 72.03 -19.38 13.61
CA LEU A 143 73.09 -18.91 12.70
C LEU A 143 73.68 -17.57 13.14
N VAL A 144 72.83 -16.57 13.43
CA VAL A 144 73.29 -15.27 13.94
C VAL A 144 74.07 -15.42 15.24
N ALA A 145 73.62 -16.27 16.17
CA ALA A 145 74.31 -16.53 17.43
C ALA A 145 75.68 -17.19 17.23
N GLN A 146 75.78 -18.15 16.31
CA GLN A 146 77.04 -18.79 15.93
C GLN A 146 78.01 -17.79 15.31
N THR A 147 77.57 -17.01 14.31
CA THR A 147 78.39 -15.97 13.68
C THR A 147 78.82 -14.89 14.67
N ARG A 148 77.94 -14.48 15.58
CA ARG A 148 78.27 -13.53 16.64
C ARG A 148 79.38 -14.06 17.56
N THR A 149 79.33 -15.34 17.90
CA THR A 149 80.36 -15.99 18.73
C THR A 149 81.71 -16.03 18.01
N GLN A 150 81.70 -16.37 16.72
CA GLN A 150 82.91 -16.37 15.88
C GLN A 150 83.51 -14.96 15.75
N HIS A 151 82.67 -13.96 15.47
CA HIS A 151 83.07 -12.55 15.42
C HIS A 151 83.72 -12.10 16.73
N GLN A 152 83.10 -12.37 17.88
CA GLN A 152 83.66 -12.02 19.18
C GLN A 152 85.02 -12.70 19.45
N GLN A 153 85.21 -13.93 18.97
CA GLN A 153 86.48 -14.63 19.11
C GLN A 153 87.57 -13.97 18.25
N ALA A 154 87.30 -13.73 16.96
CA ALA A 154 88.23 -13.06 16.06
C ALA A 154 88.56 -11.64 16.50
N GLN A 155 87.58 -10.89 17.01
CA GLN A 155 87.78 -9.55 17.53
C GLN A 155 88.68 -9.53 18.77
N ARG A 156 88.46 -10.45 19.72
CA ARG A 156 89.35 -10.59 20.89
C ARG A 156 90.78 -10.96 20.49
N GLU A 157 90.93 -11.82 19.49
CA GLU A 157 92.25 -12.22 18.97
C GLU A 157 92.98 -11.04 18.33
N TYR A 158 92.28 -10.27 17.48
CA TYR A 158 92.80 -9.03 16.92
C TYR A 158 93.19 -8.01 18.01
N GLU A 159 92.31 -7.75 18.98
CA GLU A 159 92.58 -6.82 20.08
C GLU A 159 93.79 -7.23 20.92
N THR A 160 93.92 -8.54 21.19
CA THR A 160 95.07 -9.12 21.89
C THR A 160 96.35 -8.90 21.09
N ASN A 161 96.34 -9.26 19.80
CA ASN A 161 97.50 -9.10 18.91
C ASN A 161 97.89 -7.63 18.72
N ARG A 162 96.90 -6.72 18.64
CA ARG A 162 97.13 -5.27 18.57
C ARG A 162 97.84 -4.77 19.82
N ALA A 163 97.34 -5.14 21.01
CA ALA A 163 97.94 -4.73 22.28
C ALA A 163 99.36 -5.28 22.46
N LEU A 164 99.65 -6.51 21.99
CA LEU A 164 100.98 -7.10 22.02
C LEU A 164 101.95 -6.38 21.06
N HIS A 165 101.51 -6.09 19.84
CA HIS A 165 102.31 -5.36 18.84
C HIS A 165 102.63 -3.91 19.28
N GLU A 166 101.65 -3.21 19.86
CA GLU A 166 101.84 -1.86 20.42
C GLU A 166 102.84 -1.82 21.58
N ARG A 167 102.88 -2.89 22.39
CA ARG A 167 103.88 -3.02 23.48
C ARG A 167 105.27 -3.36 22.97
N ASN A 168 105.39 -4.27 22.00
CA ASN A 168 106.65 -4.62 21.35
C ASN A 168 106.39 -5.16 19.93
N PRO A 169 106.86 -4.47 18.87
CA PRO A 169 106.66 -4.88 17.48
C PRO A 169 107.24 -6.26 17.11
N GLU A 170 108.16 -6.81 17.89
CA GLU A 170 108.73 -8.15 17.66
C GLU A 170 107.83 -9.30 18.16
N LEU A 171 106.85 -9.03 19.04
CA LEU A 171 105.98 -10.07 19.62
C LEU A 171 104.91 -10.58 18.64
N VAL A 172 104.45 -9.70 17.74
CA VAL A 172 103.47 -10.03 16.70
C VAL A 172 103.88 -9.34 15.42
N ALA A 173 104.09 -10.10 14.35
CA ALA A 173 104.48 -9.55 13.06
C ALA A 173 103.34 -8.74 12.40
N ALA A 174 103.68 -7.69 11.66
CA ALA A 174 102.70 -6.78 11.05
C ALA A 174 101.72 -7.50 10.09
N ASN A 175 102.18 -8.56 9.41
CA ASN A 175 101.32 -9.40 8.56
C ASN A 175 100.30 -10.21 9.38
N GLU A 176 100.66 -10.71 10.56
CA GLU A 176 99.74 -11.45 11.44
C GLU A 176 98.70 -10.53 12.07
N LEU A 177 99.11 -9.31 12.44
CA LEU A 177 98.16 -8.27 12.88
C LEU A 177 97.17 -7.90 11.76
N ALA A 178 97.65 -7.71 10.53
CA ALA A 178 96.79 -7.45 9.39
C ALA A 178 95.83 -8.62 9.12
N ARG A 179 96.31 -9.86 9.17
CA ARG A 179 95.49 -11.06 8.99
C ARG A 179 94.36 -11.18 10.01
N THR A 180 94.65 -10.94 11.30
CA THR A 180 93.63 -11.01 12.36
C THR A 180 92.63 -9.85 12.31
N ARG A 181 93.08 -8.66 11.89
CA ARG A 181 92.18 -7.54 11.56
C ARG A 181 91.22 -7.92 10.44
N ASP A 182 91.73 -8.40 9.32
CA ASP A 182 90.93 -8.72 8.13
C ASP A 182 89.92 -9.84 8.44
N ALA A 183 90.29 -10.83 9.27
CA ALA A 183 89.39 -11.87 9.75
C ALA A 183 88.26 -11.32 10.66
N ALA A 184 88.56 -10.36 11.53
CA ALA A 184 87.56 -9.70 12.37
C ALA A 184 86.59 -8.84 11.52
N GLU A 185 87.11 -8.09 10.53
CA GLU A 185 86.31 -7.29 9.60
C GLU A 185 85.39 -8.16 8.71
N GLU A 186 85.87 -9.30 8.22
CA GLU A 186 85.05 -10.28 7.48
C GLU A 186 83.86 -10.75 8.33
N LEU A 187 84.12 -11.14 9.58
CA LEU A 187 83.09 -11.63 10.48
C LEU A 187 82.14 -10.53 10.97
N THR A 188 82.61 -9.28 11.04
CA THR A 188 81.75 -8.11 11.30
C THR A 188 80.73 -7.98 10.18
N THR A 189 81.21 -7.94 8.94
CA THR A 189 80.36 -7.85 7.75
C THR A 189 79.38 -9.03 7.66
N ARG A 190 79.85 -10.25 7.95
CA ARG A 190 78.99 -11.45 7.95
C ARG A 190 77.90 -11.36 9.03
N LEU A 191 78.24 -10.89 10.23
CA LEU A 191 77.27 -10.72 11.31
C LEU A 191 76.19 -9.69 10.96
N GLU A 192 76.58 -8.56 10.34
CA GLU A 192 75.65 -7.53 9.87
C GLU A 192 74.67 -8.08 8.82
N ILE A 193 75.17 -8.86 7.85
CA ILE A 193 74.35 -9.50 6.83
C ILE A 193 73.36 -10.49 7.44
N GLU A 194 73.82 -11.39 8.32
CA GLU A 194 72.94 -12.39 8.94
C GLU A 194 71.90 -11.77 9.88
N THR A 195 72.26 -10.67 10.56
CA THR A 195 71.33 -9.89 11.39
C THR A 195 70.28 -9.20 10.52
N SER A 196 70.69 -8.57 9.41
CA SER A 196 69.78 -7.94 8.46
C SER A 196 68.85 -8.96 7.80
N ARG A 197 69.38 -10.13 7.43
CA ARG A 197 68.58 -11.25 6.90
C ARG A 197 67.53 -11.70 7.91
N LEU A 198 67.89 -11.86 9.19
CA LEU A 198 66.92 -12.22 10.23
C LEU A 198 65.83 -11.15 10.40
N GLN A 199 66.18 -9.87 10.31
CA GLN A 199 65.21 -8.78 10.39
C GLN A 199 64.22 -8.82 9.22
N VAL A 200 64.72 -8.83 7.97
CA VAL A 200 63.87 -8.89 6.77
C VAL A 200 63.01 -10.17 6.77
N PHE A 201 63.55 -11.27 7.27
CA PHE A 201 62.80 -12.53 7.40
C PHE A 201 61.64 -12.41 8.40
N ARG A 202 61.85 -11.74 9.55
CA ARG A 202 60.76 -11.47 10.51
C ARG A 202 59.67 -10.58 9.92
N GLU A 203 60.05 -9.51 9.23
CA GLU A 203 59.10 -8.63 8.53
C GLU A 203 58.30 -9.41 7.47
N SER A 204 58.95 -10.29 6.71
CA SER A 204 58.25 -11.15 5.75
C SER A 204 57.29 -12.15 6.40
N ILE A 205 57.58 -12.65 7.60
CA ILE A 205 56.70 -13.56 8.33
C ILE A 205 55.39 -12.88 8.67
N ASP A 206 55.45 -11.66 9.20
CA ASP A 206 54.26 -10.91 9.60
C ASP A 206 53.32 -10.71 8.40
N GLU A 207 53.86 -10.37 7.23
CA GLU A 207 53.07 -10.24 5.99
C GLU A 207 52.48 -11.59 5.52
N GLN A 208 53.23 -12.69 5.59
CA GLN A 208 52.72 -14.02 5.23
C GLN A 208 51.62 -14.50 6.18
N VAL A 209 51.79 -14.27 7.48
CA VAL A 209 50.79 -14.62 8.51
C VAL A 209 49.54 -13.77 8.32
N ARG A 210 49.68 -12.45 8.12
CA ARG A 210 48.55 -11.55 7.86
C ARG A 210 47.77 -11.97 6.61
N ALA A 211 48.45 -12.28 5.51
CA ALA A 211 47.79 -12.73 4.28
C ALA A 211 46.94 -14.02 4.51
N GLN A 212 47.45 -14.94 5.33
CA GLN A 212 46.74 -16.16 5.66
C GLN A 212 45.61 -15.93 6.68
N GLU A 213 45.77 -15.01 7.63
CA GLU A 213 44.70 -14.56 8.53
C GLU A 213 43.54 -13.93 7.76
N ASP A 214 43.84 -13.07 6.79
CA ASP A 214 42.82 -12.45 5.93
C ASP A 214 42.03 -13.51 5.15
N GLN A 215 42.69 -14.58 4.69
CA GLN A 215 42.01 -15.71 4.05
C GLN A 215 41.07 -16.44 5.02
N VAL A 216 41.49 -16.65 6.27
CA VAL A 216 40.64 -17.24 7.31
C VAL A 216 39.44 -16.34 7.59
N GLU A 217 39.62 -15.02 7.68
CA GLU A 217 38.53 -14.09 7.96
C GLU A 217 37.52 -13.99 6.80
N ARG A 218 38.00 -14.05 5.55
CA ARG A 218 37.12 -14.18 4.38
C ARG A 218 36.25 -15.43 4.47
N LEU A 219 36.83 -16.59 4.81
CA LEU A 219 36.10 -17.84 4.96
C LEU A 219 35.13 -17.82 6.15
N ARG A 220 35.50 -17.18 7.27
CA ARG A 220 34.57 -16.95 8.40
C ARG A 220 33.36 -16.15 7.99
N SER A 221 33.56 -15.12 7.17
CA SER A 221 32.46 -14.30 6.64
C SER A 221 31.52 -15.12 5.75
N ILE A 222 32.07 -16.03 4.92
CA ILE A 222 31.26 -16.96 4.11
C ILE A 222 30.46 -17.93 4.99
N VAL A 223 31.08 -18.48 6.05
CA VAL A 223 30.39 -19.34 7.01
C VAL A 223 29.23 -18.58 7.68
N ARG A 224 29.47 -17.36 8.16
CA ARG A 224 28.45 -16.51 8.79
C ARG A 224 27.27 -16.25 7.85
N PHE A 225 27.55 -15.91 6.59
CA PHE A 225 26.49 -15.73 5.57
C PHE A 225 25.66 -17.01 5.37
N ASN A 226 26.28 -18.19 5.29
CA ASN A 226 25.55 -19.45 5.16
C ASN A 226 24.78 -19.81 6.43
N GLN A 227 25.27 -19.44 7.62
CA GLN A 227 24.54 -19.61 8.88
C GLN A 227 23.28 -18.73 8.91
N GLU A 228 23.37 -17.48 8.46
CA GLU A 228 22.22 -16.58 8.36
C GLU A 228 21.18 -17.12 7.35
N ARG A 229 21.62 -17.70 6.23
CA ARG A 229 20.72 -18.38 5.28
C ARG A 229 20.04 -19.58 5.90
N LEU A 230 20.75 -20.39 6.69
CA LEU A 230 20.15 -21.51 7.41
C LEU A 230 19.14 -21.02 8.46
N ALA A 231 19.50 -19.98 9.23
CA ALA A 231 18.61 -19.37 10.21
C ALA A 231 17.36 -18.77 9.55
N SER A 232 17.47 -18.25 8.32
CA SER A 232 16.33 -17.73 7.55
C SER A 232 15.30 -18.79 7.13
N LEU A 233 15.63 -20.08 7.26
CA LEU A 233 14.66 -21.16 7.05
C LEU A 233 13.65 -21.24 8.20
N GLU A 234 13.99 -20.77 9.40
CA GLU A 234 13.01 -20.48 10.43
C GLU A 234 12.49 -19.06 10.21
N VAL A 235 11.19 -18.95 9.91
CA VAL A 235 10.61 -17.69 9.42
C VAL A 235 9.89 -16.99 10.58
N PRO A 236 10.50 -15.97 11.22
CA PRO A 236 9.82 -15.18 12.23
C PRO A 236 8.83 -14.20 11.59
N ALA A 237 7.88 -13.71 12.39
CA ALA A 237 6.95 -12.67 11.99
C ALA A 237 7.66 -11.35 11.63
N GLY A 238 8.77 -11.01 12.29
CA GLY A 238 9.55 -9.77 12.06
C GLY A 238 8.87 -8.48 12.54
N VAL A 239 7.55 -8.49 12.67
CA VAL A 239 6.71 -7.40 13.18
C VAL A 239 5.60 -7.96 14.05
N GLY A 240 5.15 -7.17 15.02
CA GLY A 240 3.96 -7.51 15.80
C GLY A 240 2.68 -7.25 15.00
N GLY A 241 1.71 -8.14 15.11
CA GLY A 241 0.39 -7.95 14.51
C GLY A 241 -0.45 -9.21 14.47
N MET A 242 -1.49 -9.22 13.65
CA MET A 242 -2.32 -10.38 13.42
C MET A 242 -1.97 -10.99 12.06
N VAL A 243 -1.79 -12.32 12.03
CA VAL A 243 -1.55 -13.04 10.76
C VAL A 243 -2.84 -13.04 9.96
N ALA A 244 -2.87 -12.30 8.86
CA ALA A 244 -4.05 -12.15 8.03
C ALA A 244 -4.19 -13.28 7.01
N ASP A 245 -3.08 -13.68 6.41
CA ASP A 245 -3.06 -14.71 5.37
C ASP A 245 -1.74 -15.50 5.39
N LEU A 246 -1.84 -16.78 5.05
CA LEU A 246 -0.77 -17.77 4.93
C LEU A 246 -1.04 -18.58 3.66
N PRO A 247 -0.67 -18.05 2.47
CA PRO A 247 -1.05 -18.63 1.19
C PRO A 247 -0.24 -19.88 0.81
N VAL A 248 0.49 -20.48 1.76
CA VAL A 248 1.41 -21.60 1.53
C VAL A 248 0.96 -22.83 2.29
N GLU A 249 1.19 -24.01 1.72
CA GLU A 249 0.80 -25.30 2.31
C GLU A 249 2.02 -26.11 2.80
N GLU A 250 1.81 -26.97 3.80
CA GLU A 250 2.85 -27.91 4.25
C GLU A 250 3.23 -28.87 3.11
N GLY A 251 4.54 -28.98 2.86
CA GLY A 251 5.09 -29.75 1.74
C GLY A 251 5.31 -28.96 0.45
N GLU A 252 4.78 -27.74 0.34
CA GLU A 252 4.99 -26.86 -0.81
C GLU A 252 6.43 -26.36 -0.90
N TRP A 253 6.95 -26.21 -2.12
CA TRP A 253 8.26 -25.61 -2.37
C TRP A 253 8.13 -24.12 -2.71
N ILE A 254 8.74 -23.27 -1.89
CA ILE A 254 8.73 -21.82 -2.07
C ILE A 254 10.07 -21.33 -2.59
N GLN A 255 10.04 -20.47 -3.61
CA GLN A 255 11.21 -19.80 -4.15
C GLN A 255 11.60 -18.59 -3.28
N SER A 256 12.87 -18.20 -3.33
CA SER A 256 13.30 -16.94 -2.70
C SER A 256 12.51 -15.76 -3.27
N GLY A 257 12.07 -14.86 -2.39
CA GLY A 257 11.15 -13.75 -2.68
C GLY A 257 9.67 -14.13 -2.68
N GLY A 258 9.32 -15.42 -2.60
CA GLY A 258 7.93 -15.87 -2.51
C GLY A 258 7.25 -15.36 -1.23
N THR A 259 5.96 -15.02 -1.31
CA THR A 259 5.18 -14.56 -0.15
C THR A 259 4.81 -15.75 0.72
N LEU A 260 5.18 -15.70 2.00
CA LEU A 260 4.92 -16.74 2.98
C LEU A 260 3.74 -16.40 3.90
N ALA A 261 3.64 -15.13 4.31
CA ALA A 261 2.57 -14.66 5.16
C ALA A 261 2.30 -13.17 4.96
N ARG A 262 1.09 -12.74 5.33
CA ARG A 262 0.72 -11.33 5.44
C ARG A 262 0.36 -11.03 6.90
N ILE A 263 1.02 -10.03 7.49
CA ILE A 263 0.75 -9.58 8.85
C ILE A 263 0.16 -8.18 8.79
N ASP A 264 -0.97 -8.02 9.46
CA ASP A 264 -1.72 -6.77 9.54
C ASP A 264 -1.63 -6.24 10.97
N GLN A 265 -1.27 -4.96 11.14
CA GLN A 265 -1.17 -4.36 12.48
C GLN A 265 -2.57 -4.10 13.07
N PRO A 266 -2.87 -4.62 14.28
CA PRO A 266 -4.15 -4.38 14.93
C PRO A 266 -4.30 -2.93 15.39
N GLY A 267 -5.54 -2.43 15.37
CA GLY A 267 -5.91 -1.14 15.97
C GLY A 267 -5.72 0.10 15.09
N ARG A 268 -5.16 -0.02 13.87
CA ARG A 268 -5.07 1.10 12.92
C ARG A 268 -5.69 0.71 11.59
N LEU A 269 -6.99 0.99 11.44
CA LEU A 269 -7.72 0.79 10.18
C LEU A 269 -7.91 2.12 9.46
N LYS A 270 -7.89 2.06 8.13
CA LYS A 270 -8.40 3.12 7.25
C LYS A 270 -9.55 2.56 6.43
N ALA A 271 -10.48 3.40 6.01
CA ALA A 271 -11.51 3.00 5.07
C ALA A 271 -11.05 3.35 3.65
N GLU A 272 -11.05 2.36 2.75
CA GLU A 272 -10.86 2.56 1.31
C GLU A 272 -12.24 2.58 0.65
N ILE A 273 -12.68 3.77 0.21
CA ILE A 273 -14.01 3.99 -0.36
C ILE A 273 -13.88 4.19 -1.86
N ARG A 274 -14.70 3.50 -2.64
CA ARG A 274 -14.75 3.65 -4.10
C ARG A 274 -15.86 4.61 -4.49
N ILE A 275 -15.48 5.79 -4.98
CA ILE A 275 -16.41 6.84 -5.42
C ILE A 275 -16.41 6.95 -6.95
N PRO A 276 -17.56 7.10 -7.62
CA PRO A 276 -17.60 7.34 -9.06
C PRO A 276 -16.72 8.52 -9.49
N GLN A 277 -15.97 8.38 -10.58
CA GLN A 277 -15.02 9.40 -11.02
C GLN A 277 -15.66 10.79 -11.21
N THR A 278 -16.90 10.85 -11.69
CA THR A 278 -17.65 12.11 -11.89
C THR A 278 -17.88 12.88 -10.60
N GLN A 279 -17.99 12.18 -9.47
CA GLN A 279 -18.22 12.76 -8.15
C GLN A 279 -16.92 12.98 -7.39
N ALA A 280 -15.88 12.20 -7.68
CA ALA A 280 -14.57 12.31 -7.03
C ALA A 280 -13.85 13.64 -7.32
N GLN A 281 -14.20 14.33 -8.42
CA GLN A 281 -13.61 15.64 -8.77
C GLN A 281 -13.91 16.75 -7.74
N ASP A 282 -15.05 16.63 -7.05
CA ASP A 282 -15.47 17.62 -6.05
C ASP A 282 -14.90 17.33 -4.66
N ILE A 283 -14.23 16.18 -4.47
CA ILE A 283 -13.70 15.74 -3.18
C ILE A 283 -12.30 16.32 -2.96
N ALA A 284 -12.06 16.82 -1.75
CA ALA A 284 -10.77 17.37 -1.32
C ALA A 284 -10.25 16.65 -0.07
N VAL A 285 -8.92 16.59 0.04
CA VAL A 285 -8.25 16.08 1.25
C VAL A 285 -8.58 16.99 2.44
N GLY A 286 -8.85 16.39 3.60
CA GLY A 286 -9.27 17.06 4.82
C GLY A 286 -10.79 17.12 5.05
N GLN A 287 -11.60 16.69 4.08
CA GLN A 287 -13.05 16.60 4.25
C GLN A 287 -13.45 15.51 5.26
N ALA A 288 -14.52 15.79 6.02
CA ALA A 288 -15.10 14.83 6.96
C ALA A 288 -15.84 13.73 6.19
N ALA A 289 -15.68 12.48 6.63
CA ALA A 289 -16.37 11.33 6.09
C ALA A 289 -17.04 10.53 7.21
N LEU A 290 -18.23 10.01 6.94
CA LEU A 290 -18.97 9.13 7.83
C LEU A 290 -18.93 7.72 7.25
N ILE A 291 -18.35 6.79 8.00
CA ILE A 291 -18.22 5.39 7.59
C ILE A 291 -19.25 4.57 8.34
N ASP A 292 -20.20 4.02 7.60
CA ASP A 292 -21.23 3.15 8.14
C ASP A 292 -20.80 1.68 8.01
N THR A 293 -20.64 1.03 9.17
CA THR A 293 -20.32 -0.41 9.30
C THR A 293 -21.58 -1.29 9.41
N ARG A 294 -22.77 -0.72 9.17
CA ARG A 294 -24.12 -1.25 9.44
C ARG A 294 -24.50 -1.32 10.91
N ASN A 295 -23.53 -1.52 11.80
CA ASN A 295 -23.74 -1.58 13.24
C ASN A 295 -23.42 -0.25 13.92
N ASP A 296 -22.34 0.41 13.47
CA ASP A 296 -21.84 1.67 14.03
C ASP A 296 -21.46 2.65 12.91
N THR A 297 -21.58 3.95 13.18
CA THR A 297 -21.07 5.02 12.32
C THR A 297 -19.78 5.60 12.88
N ILE A 298 -18.71 5.56 12.10
CA ILE A 298 -17.38 6.03 12.48
C ILE A 298 -17.09 7.32 11.73
N GLN A 299 -16.75 8.38 12.46
CA GLN A 299 -16.29 9.64 11.86
C GLN A 299 -14.82 9.50 11.45
N GLY A 300 -14.51 9.86 10.20
CA GLY A 300 -13.16 9.84 9.67
C GLY A 300 -12.86 11.09 8.85
N THR A 301 -11.61 11.20 8.39
CA THR A 301 -11.16 12.32 7.55
C THR A 301 -10.50 11.78 6.29
N VAL A 302 -10.84 12.37 5.13
CA VAL A 302 -10.21 12.04 3.84
C VAL A 302 -8.74 12.46 3.91
N THR A 303 -7.82 11.52 3.76
CA THR A 303 -6.37 11.78 3.81
C THR A 303 -5.67 11.62 2.48
N ARG A 304 -6.20 10.77 1.59
CA ARG A 304 -5.62 10.55 0.26
C ARG A 304 -6.71 10.23 -0.75
N ILE A 305 -6.56 10.76 -1.95
CA ILE A 305 -7.40 10.45 -3.12
C ILE A 305 -6.48 9.77 -4.13
N ASP A 306 -6.79 8.54 -4.53
CA ASP A 306 -5.99 7.80 -5.49
C ASP A 306 -6.13 8.44 -6.88
N PRO A 307 -5.03 8.83 -7.56
CA PRO A 307 -5.12 9.38 -8.91
C PRO A 307 -5.55 8.33 -9.95
N ALA A 308 -5.40 7.03 -9.66
CA ALA A 308 -5.77 5.98 -10.59
C ALA A 308 -7.27 5.71 -10.58
N VAL A 309 -7.89 5.78 -11.77
CA VAL A 309 -9.30 5.39 -11.97
C VAL A 309 -9.35 3.90 -12.30
N GLN A 310 -10.07 3.13 -11.50
CA GLN A 310 -10.29 1.70 -11.72
C GLN A 310 -11.79 1.43 -11.84
N ASN A 311 -12.20 0.81 -12.96
CA ASN A 311 -13.60 0.48 -13.24
C ASN A 311 -14.58 1.67 -13.10
N GLY A 312 -14.15 2.87 -13.51
CA GLY A 312 -14.98 4.10 -13.42
C GLY A 312 -15.10 4.69 -12.01
N THR A 313 -14.37 4.14 -11.03
CA THR A 313 -14.32 4.64 -9.65
C THR A 313 -12.91 5.09 -9.27
N VAL A 314 -12.85 6.04 -8.35
CA VAL A 314 -11.66 6.54 -7.69
C VAL A 314 -11.67 6.05 -6.25
N THR A 315 -10.55 5.49 -5.79
CA THR A 315 -10.40 5.05 -4.41
C THR A 315 -9.96 6.21 -3.53
N ILE A 316 -10.64 6.40 -2.40
CA ILE A 316 -10.35 7.44 -1.43
C ILE A 316 -10.04 6.77 -0.09
N ASP A 317 -8.91 7.16 0.50
CA ASP A 317 -8.52 6.71 1.82
C ASP A 317 -9.05 7.69 2.87
N VAL A 318 -9.79 7.14 3.83
CA VAL A 318 -10.28 7.86 5.00
C VAL A 318 -9.59 7.31 6.23
N THR A 319 -8.89 8.17 6.95
CA THR A 319 -8.30 7.84 8.24
C THR A 319 -9.39 7.87 9.32
N LEU A 320 -9.41 6.81 10.12
CA LEU A 320 -10.33 6.64 11.24
C LEU A 320 -9.62 6.98 12.56
N PRO A 321 -10.38 7.27 13.64
CA PRO A 321 -9.82 7.43 14.98
C PRO A 321 -9.11 6.15 15.45
N ASP A 322 -8.15 6.31 16.37
CA ASP A 322 -7.39 5.19 16.95
C ASP A 322 -8.29 4.24 17.77
N GLU A 323 -9.31 4.78 18.45
CA GLU A 323 -10.32 3.98 19.15
C GLU A 323 -11.46 3.61 18.20
N LEU A 324 -11.47 2.36 17.77
CA LEU A 324 -12.51 1.80 16.91
C LEU A 324 -13.48 0.92 17.71
N PRO A 325 -14.78 0.89 17.33
CA PRO A 325 -15.72 -0.03 17.93
C PRO A 325 -15.31 -1.49 17.65
N ARG A 326 -15.67 -2.42 18.54
CA ARG A 326 -15.33 -3.85 18.38
C ARG A 326 -15.91 -4.50 17.11
N SER A 327 -16.88 -3.84 16.49
CA SER A 327 -17.49 -4.20 15.21
C SER A 327 -16.55 -3.93 14.02
N ALA A 328 -15.62 -2.97 14.13
CA ALA A 328 -14.69 -2.60 13.07
C ALA A 328 -13.57 -3.65 12.94
N ARG A 329 -13.67 -4.50 11.92
CA ARG A 329 -12.68 -5.54 11.60
C ARG A 329 -12.02 -5.26 10.25
N PRO A 330 -10.78 -5.72 10.03
CA PRO A 330 -10.18 -5.75 8.70
C PRO A 330 -11.07 -6.47 7.69
N ASP A 331 -11.01 -6.03 6.43
CA ASP A 331 -11.75 -6.53 5.27
C ASP A 331 -13.29 -6.44 5.40
N LEU A 332 -13.79 -5.70 6.39
CA LEU A 332 -15.23 -5.43 6.54
C LEU A 332 -15.71 -4.47 5.46
N SER A 333 -16.80 -4.84 4.77
CA SER A 333 -17.49 -3.95 3.83
C SER A 333 -18.22 -2.83 4.57
N VAL A 334 -18.03 -1.59 4.12
CA VAL A 334 -18.59 -0.38 4.72
C VAL A 334 -19.18 0.53 3.65
N ASP A 335 -20.09 1.41 4.05
CA ASP A 335 -20.57 2.49 3.19
C ASP A 335 -19.98 3.82 3.65
N GLY A 336 -19.26 4.51 2.76
CA GLY A 336 -18.63 5.77 3.07
C GLY A 336 -19.40 6.95 2.51
N ASN A 337 -19.78 7.89 3.36
CA ASN A 337 -20.41 9.15 2.99
C ASN A 337 -19.42 10.30 3.23
N VAL A 338 -18.86 10.86 2.17
CA VAL A 338 -17.93 11.99 2.23
C VAL A 338 -18.72 13.29 2.17
N ILE A 339 -18.52 14.19 3.14
CA ILE A 339 -19.15 15.50 3.18
C ILE A 339 -18.31 16.45 2.33
N ILE A 340 -18.87 16.88 1.20
CA ILE A 340 -18.18 17.72 0.23
C ILE A 340 -18.35 19.19 0.56
N ASP A 341 -19.59 19.61 0.81
CA ASP A 341 -19.94 21.01 0.97
C ASP A 341 -21.14 21.16 1.90
N ARG A 342 -21.23 22.33 2.55
CA ARG A 342 -22.38 22.73 3.37
C ARG A 342 -22.93 24.02 2.78
N LEU A 343 -24.12 23.92 2.21
CA LEU A 343 -24.82 25.03 1.58
C LEU A 343 -25.82 25.58 2.57
N ASP A 344 -25.52 26.74 3.15
CA ASP A 344 -26.42 27.45 4.06
C ASP A 344 -27.42 28.31 3.28
N ASP A 345 -28.65 28.41 3.78
CA ASP A 345 -29.75 29.21 3.22
C ASP A 345 -30.12 28.88 1.76
N VAL A 346 -30.18 27.58 1.42
CA VAL A 346 -30.64 27.11 0.10
C VAL A 346 -32.04 26.54 0.15
N VAL A 347 -32.75 26.65 -0.96
CA VAL A 347 -34.03 25.96 -1.17
C VAL A 347 -33.73 24.57 -1.71
N TYR A 348 -34.23 23.52 -1.05
CA TYR A 348 -33.93 22.15 -1.42
C TYR A 348 -35.15 21.25 -1.24
N MET A 349 -35.09 20.08 -1.88
CA MET A 349 -36.08 19.02 -1.80
C MET A 349 -35.39 17.67 -1.92
N GLY A 350 -36.09 16.59 -1.58
CA GLY A 350 -35.66 15.24 -1.86
C GLY A 350 -35.40 15.06 -3.36
N ARG A 351 -34.38 14.26 -3.68
CA ARG A 351 -33.94 14.06 -5.05
C ARG A 351 -35.00 13.27 -5.83
N PRO A 352 -35.59 13.84 -6.91
CA PRO A 352 -36.57 13.13 -7.72
C PRO A 352 -35.91 12.02 -8.54
N ALA A 353 -36.68 11.02 -8.97
CA ALA A 353 -36.17 9.84 -9.68
C ALA A 353 -35.31 10.16 -10.92
N TYR A 354 -35.60 11.27 -11.61
CA TYR A 354 -34.87 11.76 -12.79
C TYR A 354 -34.06 13.04 -12.55
N GLY A 355 -33.93 13.47 -11.29
CA GLY A 355 -33.18 14.68 -10.95
C GLY A 355 -31.69 14.49 -11.16
N GLN A 356 -31.16 15.13 -12.20
CA GLN A 356 -29.72 15.30 -12.41
C GLN A 356 -29.26 16.68 -11.94
N ALA A 357 -28.03 16.77 -11.45
CA ALA A 357 -27.42 18.05 -11.08
C ALA A 357 -27.43 19.03 -12.26
N ASN A 358 -27.72 20.31 -11.98
CA ASN A 358 -27.73 21.40 -12.97
C ASN A 358 -28.68 21.18 -14.16
N SER A 359 -29.74 20.39 -13.99
CA SER A 359 -30.71 20.09 -15.05
C SER A 359 -32.02 20.87 -14.87
N ARG A 360 -32.74 21.07 -15.99
CA ARG A 360 -34.09 21.64 -15.97
C ARG A 360 -35.10 20.52 -16.16
N VAL A 361 -36.00 20.37 -15.19
CA VAL A 361 -36.99 19.27 -15.17
C VAL A 361 -38.39 19.81 -14.90
N GLY A 362 -39.41 19.15 -15.43
CA GLY A 362 -40.80 19.42 -15.07
C GLY A 362 -41.17 18.63 -13.83
N ILE A 363 -41.49 19.29 -12.72
CA ILE A 363 -41.91 18.66 -11.46
C ILE A 363 -43.37 19.00 -11.21
N PHE A 364 -44.15 18.00 -10.77
CA PHE A 364 -45.54 18.20 -10.41
C PHE A 364 -45.64 18.70 -8.96
N VAL A 365 -46.26 19.86 -8.78
CA VAL A 365 -46.49 20.50 -7.48
C VAL A 365 -47.96 20.37 -7.12
N LEU A 366 -48.27 19.90 -5.92
CA LEU A 366 -49.65 19.80 -5.44
C LEU A 366 -50.25 21.20 -5.25
N THR A 367 -51.49 21.34 -5.71
CA THR A 367 -52.33 22.51 -5.44
C THR A 367 -52.76 22.52 -3.97
N ALA A 368 -53.10 23.70 -3.44
CA ALA A 368 -53.49 23.88 -2.04
C ALA A 368 -54.67 22.97 -1.60
N ASP A 369 -55.52 22.57 -2.55
CA ASP A 369 -56.67 21.69 -2.33
C ASP A 369 -56.27 20.20 -2.21
N GLY A 370 -55.01 19.85 -2.47
CA GLY A 370 -54.48 18.47 -2.39
C GLY A 370 -55.00 17.50 -3.46
N THR A 371 -55.91 17.95 -4.33
CA THR A 371 -56.62 17.10 -5.31
C THR A 371 -55.99 17.09 -6.70
N HIS A 372 -55.18 18.09 -7.02
CA HIS A 372 -54.52 18.22 -8.32
C HIS A 372 -53.04 18.55 -8.15
N ALA A 373 -52.22 18.10 -9.08
CA ALA A 373 -50.82 18.48 -9.19
C ALA A 373 -50.56 19.16 -10.54
N GLU A 374 -49.86 20.30 -10.51
CA GLU A 374 -49.55 21.13 -11.68
C GLU A 374 -48.06 21.03 -12.01
N ARG A 375 -47.74 20.86 -13.29
CA ARG A 375 -46.36 20.77 -13.76
C ARG A 375 -45.72 22.15 -13.73
N ARG A 376 -44.62 22.30 -13.02
CA ARG A 376 -43.76 23.48 -13.04
C ARG A 376 -42.39 23.11 -13.58
N ASN A 377 -41.83 23.98 -14.41
CA ASN A 377 -40.44 23.85 -14.85
C ASN A 377 -39.53 24.36 -13.74
N VAL A 378 -38.69 23.46 -13.23
CA VAL A 378 -37.80 23.70 -12.09
C VAL A 378 -36.36 23.59 -12.57
N GLN A 379 -35.55 24.57 -12.19
CA GLN A 379 -34.11 24.53 -12.40
C GLN A 379 -33.45 23.91 -11.17
N LEU A 380 -32.90 22.71 -11.33
CA LEU A 380 -32.14 22.04 -10.29
C LEU A 380 -30.69 22.56 -10.28
N GLY A 381 -30.11 22.62 -9.09
CA GLY A 381 -28.73 23.00 -8.83
C GLY A 381 -27.88 21.80 -8.45
N ARG A 382 -27.10 21.95 -7.37
CA ARG A 382 -26.20 20.91 -6.85
C ARG A 382 -27.00 19.74 -6.27
N SER A 383 -26.57 18.52 -6.56
CA SER A 383 -27.19 17.31 -6.01
C SER A 383 -26.37 16.72 -4.86
N SER A 384 -27.04 16.17 -3.86
CA SER A 384 -26.50 15.32 -2.79
C SER A 384 -26.98 13.87 -2.97
N VAL A 385 -26.72 13.00 -1.99
CA VAL A 385 -27.17 11.60 -2.00
C VAL A 385 -28.70 11.50 -2.04
N ASN A 386 -29.39 12.21 -1.14
CA ASN A 386 -30.85 12.15 -0.97
C ASN A 386 -31.58 13.45 -1.32
N GLU A 387 -30.86 14.57 -1.42
CA GLU A 387 -31.42 15.92 -1.57
C GLU A 387 -30.88 16.58 -2.84
N ILE A 388 -31.62 17.55 -3.37
CA ILE A 388 -31.21 18.37 -4.50
C ILE A 388 -31.58 19.84 -4.28
N GLU A 389 -30.66 20.73 -4.63
CA GLU A 389 -30.86 22.17 -4.59
C GLU A 389 -31.84 22.60 -5.70
N VAL A 390 -32.74 23.52 -5.36
CA VAL A 390 -33.67 24.16 -6.28
C VAL A 390 -33.26 25.61 -6.46
N VAL A 391 -32.83 25.97 -7.67
CA VAL A 391 -32.38 27.32 -8.02
C VAL A 391 -33.57 28.20 -8.41
N GLU A 392 -34.48 27.67 -9.22
CA GLU A 392 -35.67 28.39 -9.70
C GLU A 392 -36.88 27.46 -9.87
N GLY A 393 -38.09 28.01 -9.74
CA GLY A 393 -39.35 27.36 -10.11
C GLY A 393 -40.18 26.79 -8.95
N LEU A 394 -39.62 26.72 -7.73
CA LEU A 394 -40.33 26.31 -6.53
C LEU A 394 -40.08 27.29 -5.37
N SER A 395 -41.05 27.39 -4.48
CA SER A 395 -40.97 28.17 -3.24
C SER A 395 -40.96 27.26 -2.02
N PRO A 396 -40.33 27.67 -0.91
CA PRO A 396 -40.43 26.94 0.35
C PRO A 396 -41.90 26.72 0.75
N GLY A 397 -42.25 25.49 1.11
CA GLY A 397 -43.62 25.06 1.43
C GLY A 397 -44.40 24.42 0.28
N ASP A 398 -43.90 24.47 -0.96
CA ASP A 398 -44.47 23.72 -2.08
C ASP A 398 -44.35 22.20 -1.82
N ILE A 399 -45.44 21.44 -2.02
CA ILE A 399 -45.43 19.98 -1.94
C ILE A 399 -45.23 19.41 -3.35
N VAL A 400 -44.17 18.65 -3.54
CA VAL A 400 -43.70 18.19 -4.85
C VAL A 400 -43.70 16.68 -4.94
N ILE A 401 -43.99 16.17 -6.13
CA ILE A 401 -43.98 14.74 -6.43
C ILE A 401 -42.56 14.33 -6.87
N LEU A 402 -41.93 13.40 -6.12
CA LEU A 402 -40.59 12.90 -6.40
C LEU A 402 -40.59 11.59 -7.22
N SER A 403 -41.72 10.88 -7.24
CA SER A 403 -41.89 9.65 -8.02
C SER A 403 -41.72 9.87 -9.53
N ASP A 404 -41.47 8.78 -10.25
CA ASP A 404 -41.48 8.78 -11.71
C ASP A 404 -42.87 9.12 -12.25
N MET A 405 -42.99 10.31 -12.85
CA MET A 405 -44.20 10.80 -13.51
C MET A 405 -44.06 10.88 -15.04
N SER A 406 -43.10 10.17 -15.63
CA SER A 406 -42.78 10.22 -17.07
C SER A 406 -43.99 9.86 -17.96
N ALA A 407 -44.84 8.94 -17.50
CA ALA A 407 -46.08 8.57 -18.19
C ALA A 407 -47.07 9.74 -18.36
N TRP A 408 -46.91 10.81 -17.58
CA TRP A 408 -47.77 12.00 -17.61
C TRP A 408 -47.04 13.26 -18.08
N ASP A 409 -45.82 13.14 -18.63
CA ASP A 409 -45.01 14.28 -19.11
C ASP A 409 -45.72 15.14 -20.18
N GLY A 410 -46.66 14.55 -20.92
CA GLY A 410 -47.48 15.24 -21.92
C GLY A 410 -48.65 16.05 -21.36
N HIS A 411 -48.84 16.10 -20.03
CA HIS A 411 -49.94 16.77 -19.37
C HIS A 411 -49.45 17.84 -18.39
N ASP A 412 -50.03 19.04 -18.47
CA ASP A 412 -49.68 20.14 -17.55
C ASP A 412 -50.32 19.99 -16.16
N ARG A 413 -51.35 19.15 -16.04
CA ARG A 413 -52.06 18.89 -14.78
C ARG A 413 -52.50 17.45 -14.66
N VAL A 414 -52.38 16.91 -13.46
CA VAL A 414 -52.78 15.55 -13.08
C VAL A 414 -53.73 15.64 -11.88
N ARG A 415 -54.73 14.77 -11.81
CA ARG A 415 -55.62 14.65 -10.65
C ARG A 415 -55.15 13.51 -9.76
N LEU A 416 -54.97 13.77 -8.47
CA LEU A 416 -54.67 12.73 -7.50
C LEU A 416 -55.97 12.08 -7.03
N ARG A 417 -56.05 10.75 -7.12
CA ARG A 417 -57.17 9.96 -6.64
C ARG A 417 -56.70 9.22 -5.39
N SER A 418 -57.45 9.41 -4.30
CA SER A 418 -57.28 8.68 -3.03
C SER A 418 -57.73 7.23 -3.14
#